data_AF-C4L1L3-F1
#
_entry.id   AF-C4L1L3-F1
#
_cell.length_a   1.000
_cell.length_b   1.000
_cell.length_c   1.000
_cell.angle_alpha   90.00
_cell.angle_beta   90.00
_cell.angle_gamma   90.00
#
_symmetry.space_group_name_H-M   'P 1'
#
loop_
_entity.id
_entity.type
_entity.pdbx_description
1 polymer ?
#
loop_
_entity_poly.entity_id
_entity_poly.type
_entity_poly.pdbx_seq_one_letter_code
_entity_poly.pdbx_strand_id
1 'polypeptide(L)'
;MQEAMYEGKNVNLSVLLDEKREIRELKKSSDKGAFSCPYCNETLIIRAGSDRVHHFSHKQSKSCELSIESDKYQDQIKRESKQHSVIKNFIHDELKAQQKINKELEVEYGFVAKATEKWRYYPDIIVKNVDKEIAITVLTNVTQNRDEKLANQIIKRNTYFKEKGLIPIWFVENTEQSIDLGRHVIHLWEAELNLAMKTPEDLMWETLLNETARDQSLFELFDYHHQNTPDSYKVRSLYYIQSREDSIQFSVRRFVEDEQKSPFRAFALNGGYEISLSTALLTTQTLQLSDPKIEMQLRDSFLQELKQKKNEYIAKQKEIADANRAELLNKRYDSSKLQVSSKNLLTKSHFRTAILEYIKTGRLRLINADDVAEYLVLNGASNKSYNTGRYKIYSDVCVCLDQLAEENVIELSSTGGQRDRTYAVKTI
;
A
#
# COMPACT_ATOMS: atom_id res chain seq x y z
N MET A 1 -4.43 -36.01 24.07
CA MET A 1 -4.17 -34.82 24.94
C MET A 1 -2.72 -34.74 25.40
N GLN A 2 -2.21 -33.53 25.60
CA GLN A 2 -0.84 -33.28 26.13
C GLN A 2 -0.83 -32.93 27.62
N GLU A 3 -1.98 -32.71 28.24
CA GLU A 3 -2.11 -32.28 29.63
C GLU A 3 -2.77 -33.36 30.48
N ALA A 4 -2.40 -33.41 31.77
CA ALA A 4 -3.01 -34.28 32.77
C ALA A 4 -2.94 -33.61 34.16
N MET A 5 -3.76 -34.09 35.09
CA MET A 5 -3.57 -33.83 36.52
C MET A 5 -2.63 -34.88 37.09
N TYR A 6 -1.60 -34.45 37.81
CA TYR A 6 -0.65 -35.29 38.54
C TYR A 6 -0.44 -34.71 39.94
N GLU A 7 -0.76 -35.48 40.99
CA GLU A 7 -0.66 -35.03 42.39
C GLU A 7 -1.34 -33.67 42.64
N GLY A 8 -2.52 -33.46 42.04
CA GLY A 8 -3.29 -32.23 42.18
C GLY A 8 -2.80 -31.04 41.35
N LYS A 9 -1.78 -31.22 40.48
CA LYS A 9 -1.25 -30.16 39.61
C LYS A 9 -1.47 -30.50 38.13
N ASN A 10 -1.80 -29.48 37.33
CA ASN A 10 -1.79 -29.62 35.87
C ASN A 10 -0.35 -29.75 35.38
N VAL A 11 -0.09 -30.81 34.62
CA VAL A 11 1.21 -31.12 34.02
C VAL A 11 1.05 -31.29 32.51
N ASN A 12 2.03 -30.81 31.75
CA ASN A 12 2.13 -31.05 30.32
C ASN A 12 3.18 -32.15 30.06
N LEU A 13 2.85 -33.14 29.23
CA LEU A 13 3.70 -34.27 28.94
C LEU A 13 5.02 -33.86 28.29
N SER A 14 5.04 -32.82 27.45
CA SER A 14 6.29 -32.35 26.83
C SER A 14 7.26 -31.82 27.89
N VAL A 15 6.75 -31.07 28.87
CA VAL A 15 7.56 -30.54 29.98
C VAL A 15 8.11 -31.68 30.84
N LEU A 16 7.27 -32.67 31.16
CA LEU A 16 7.71 -33.85 31.94
C LEU A 16 8.80 -34.66 31.22
N LEU A 17 8.80 -34.68 29.89
CA LEU A 17 9.82 -35.35 29.09
C LEU A 17 11.10 -34.51 28.97
N ASP A 18 10.99 -33.18 28.88
CA ASP A 18 12.12 -32.25 28.86
C ASP A 18 12.90 -32.24 30.19
N GLU A 19 12.24 -32.54 31.31
CA GLU A 19 12.85 -32.78 32.63
C GLU A 19 13.68 -34.09 32.71
N LYS A 20 13.97 -34.74 31.58
CA LYS A 20 14.72 -35.99 31.46
C LYS A 20 14.09 -37.20 32.14
N ARG A 21 12.79 -37.18 32.45
CA ARG A 21 12.11 -38.40 32.93
C ARG A 21 12.00 -39.40 31.80
N GLU A 22 12.35 -40.65 32.06
CA GLU A 22 12.19 -41.69 31.07
C GLU A 22 10.70 -41.95 30.79
N ILE A 23 10.32 -42.00 29.51
CA ILE A 23 8.95 -42.33 29.08
C ILE A 23 8.45 -43.67 29.68
N ARG A 24 9.36 -44.60 29.96
CA ARG A 24 9.05 -45.88 30.62
C ARG A 24 8.58 -45.69 32.06
N GLU A 25 9.18 -44.78 32.81
CA GLU A 25 8.76 -44.47 34.19
C GLU A 25 7.41 -43.77 34.19
N LEU A 26 7.24 -42.79 33.31
CA LEU A 26 5.96 -42.10 33.16
C LEU A 26 4.83 -43.07 32.78
N LYS A 27 5.09 -44.04 31.88
CA LYS A 27 4.13 -45.11 31.57
C LYS A 27 3.76 -45.93 32.80
N LYS A 28 4.74 -46.41 33.58
CA LYS A 28 4.49 -47.17 34.82
C LYS A 28 3.65 -46.36 35.81
N SER A 29 3.93 -45.06 35.95
CA SER A 29 3.13 -44.16 36.80
C SER A 29 1.70 -44.04 36.27
N SER A 30 1.51 -43.92 34.95
CA SER A 30 0.18 -43.89 34.34
C SER A 30 -0.60 -45.19 34.49
N ASP A 31 0.07 -46.34 34.40
CA ASP A 31 -0.56 -47.66 34.58
C ASP A 31 -1.02 -47.86 36.02
N LYS A 32 -0.29 -47.27 36.98
CA LYS A 32 -0.68 -47.20 38.41
C LYS A 32 -1.77 -46.17 38.70
N GLY A 33 -2.21 -45.42 37.69
CA GLY A 33 -3.27 -44.43 37.79
C GLY A 33 -2.87 -43.08 38.37
N ALA A 34 -1.58 -42.73 38.28
CA ALA A 34 -1.08 -41.47 38.82
C ALA A 34 -1.54 -40.22 38.06
N PHE A 35 -2.02 -40.38 36.82
CA PHE A 35 -2.52 -39.29 36.00
C PHE A 35 -4.03 -39.37 35.87
N SER A 36 -4.72 -38.25 36.07
CA SER A 36 -6.15 -38.12 35.79
C SER A 36 -6.42 -37.03 34.77
N CYS A 37 -7.53 -37.19 34.05
CA CYS A 37 -8.00 -36.20 33.10
C CYS A 37 -8.39 -34.91 33.84
N PRO A 38 -7.86 -33.73 33.48
CA PRO A 38 -8.23 -32.48 34.13
C PRO A 38 -9.71 -32.13 33.96
N TYR A 39 -10.40 -32.80 33.02
CA TYR A 39 -11.78 -32.49 32.65
C TYR A 39 -12.82 -33.43 33.27
N CYS A 40 -12.56 -34.73 33.32
CA CYS A 40 -13.51 -35.73 33.87
C CYS A 40 -12.95 -36.52 35.06
N ASN A 41 -11.71 -36.24 35.46
CA ASN A 41 -10.98 -36.92 36.52
C ASN A 41 -10.79 -38.44 36.33
N GLU A 42 -11.12 -38.98 35.17
CA GLU A 42 -10.85 -40.38 34.82
C GLU A 42 -9.35 -40.63 34.63
N THR A 43 -8.91 -41.83 34.97
CA THR A 43 -7.50 -42.22 34.87
C THR A 43 -7.01 -42.19 33.43
N LEU A 44 -5.87 -41.55 33.20
CA LEU A 44 -5.18 -41.48 31.93
C LEU A 44 -4.03 -42.48 31.85
N ILE A 45 -3.78 -42.99 30.64
CA ILE A 45 -2.63 -43.81 30.28
C ILE A 45 -1.73 -43.05 29.31
N ILE A 46 -0.43 -43.33 29.32
CA ILE A 46 0.50 -42.74 28.36
C ILE A 46 0.67 -43.67 27.16
N ARG A 47 0.33 -43.16 25.98
CA ARG A 47 0.63 -43.84 24.70
C ARG A 47 1.92 -43.27 24.13
N ALA A 48 2.89 -44.16 23.93
CA ALA A 48 4.15 -43.86 23.25
C ALA A 48 4.49 -45.03 22.32
N GLY A 49 4.69 -44.73 21.03
CA GLY A 49 5.20 -45.64 20.01
C GLY A 49 6.49 -45.08 19.40
N SER A 50 7.23 -45.91 18.65
CA SER A 50 8.47 -45.52 17.97
C SER A 50 8.30 -44.32 17.03
N ASP A 51 7.15 -44.24 16.36
CA ASP A 51 6.85 -43.22 15.33
C ASP A 51 5.70 -42.29 15.72
N ARG A 52 5.18 -42.40 16.96
CA ARG A 52 4.01 -41.63 17.42
C ARG A 52 4.38 -40.70 18.57
N VAL A 53 3.99 -39.44 18.41
CA VAL A 53 4.07 -38.39 19.45
C VAL A 53 3.46 -38.92 20.74
N HIS A 54 4.22 -38.83 21.84
CA HIS A 54 3.79 -39.27 23.16
C HIS A 54 2.60 -38.40 23.61
N HIS A 55 1.58 -39.02 24.16
CA HIS A 55 0.38 -38.31 24.64
C HIS A 55 -0.32 -39.08 25.75
N PHE A 56 -1.05 -38.35 26.60
CA PHE A 56 -2.02 -38.94 27.49
C PHE A 56 -3.27 -39.35 26.72
N SER A 57 -3.88 -40.45 27.13
CA SER A 57 -5.07 -41.04 26.51
C SER A 57 -5.96 -41.63 27.58
N HIS A 58 -7.28 -41.51 27.41
CA HIS A 58 -8.23 -42.25 28.23
C HIS A 58 -8.05 -43.77 27.99
N LYS A 59 -8.39 -44.57 29.00
CA LYS A 59 -8.56 -46.01 28.79
C LYS A 59 -9.64 -46.26 27.73
N GLN A 60 -9.53 -47.38 27.02
CA GLN A 60 -10.41 -47.73 25.91
C GLN A 60 -11.88 -47.61 26.38
N SER A 61 -12.70 -46.88 25.59
CA SER A 61 -14.12 -46.61 25.87
C SER A 61 -14.43 -45.62 27.03
N LYS A 62 -13.44 -44.87 27.53
CA LYS A 62 -13.63 -43.84 28.58
C LYS A 62 -13.33 -42.40 28.15
N SER A 63 -13.19 -42.14 26.85
CA SER A 63 -12.93 -40.78 26.36
C SER A 63 -14.07 -39.84 26.73
N CYS A 64 -13.78 -38.77 27.48
CA CYS A 64 -14.76 -37.72 27.73
C CYS A 64 -14.85 -36.76 26.53
N GLU A 65 -16.03 -36.16 26.32
CA GLU A 65 -16.27 -35.23 25.21
C GLU A 65 -15.29 -34.05 25.22
N LEU A 66 -15.01 -33.48 26.39
CA LEU A 66 -14.04 -32.40 26.57
C LEU A 66 -12.63 -32.77 26.08
N SER A 67 -12.19 -34.02 26.26
CA SER A 67 -10.89 -34.46 25.77
C SER A 67 -10.84 -34.54 24.24
N ILE A 68 -11.95 -34.92 23.60
CA ILE A 68 -12.03 -35.03 22.14
C ILE A 68 -11.97 -33.62 21.53
N GLU A 69 -12.75 -32.69 22.08
CA GLU A 69 -12.78 -31.32 21.57
C GLU A 69 -11.49 -30.55 21.90
N SER A 70 -10.84 -30.85 23.04
CA SER A 70 -9.50 -30.34 23.36
C SER A 70 -8.46 -30.80 22.32
N ASP A 71 -8.44 -32.08 21.95
CA ASP A 71 -7.50 -32.59 20.94
C ASP A 71 -7.74 -31.94 19.56
N LYS A 72 -9.01 -31.73 19.18
CA LYS A 72 -9.37 -31.01 17.95
C LYS A 72 -8.89 -29.55 17.97
N TYR A 73 -9.02 -28.87 19.10
CA TYR A 73 -8.48 -27.53 19.28
C TYR A 73 -6.94 -27.52 19.20
N GLN A 74 -6.26 -28.47 19.82
CA GLN A 74 -4.79 -28.60 19.74
C GLN A 74 -4.31 -28.82 18.29
N ASP A 75 -5.03 -29.64 17.52
CA ASP A 75 -4.74 -29.83 16.09
C ASP A 75 -4.95 -28.52 15.30
N GLN A 76 -5.96 -27.73 15.66
CA GLN A 76 -6.22 -26.42 15.05
C GLN A 76 -5.07 -25.43 15.28
N ILE A 77 -4.50 -25.40 16.50
CA ILE A 77 -3.42 -24.46 16.87
C ILE A 77 -2.01 -25.03 16.68
N LYS A 78 -1.87 -26.25 16.14
CA LYS A 78 -0.57 -26.94 16.00
C LYS A 78 0.51 -26.13 15.25
N ARG A 79 0.10 -25.20 14.39
CA ARG A 79 1.00 -24.34 13.61
C ARG A 79 1.53 -23.13 14.39
N GLU A 80 0.88 -22.80 15.50
CA GLU A 80 1.19 -21.62 16.30
C GLU A 80 2.53 -21.83 17.04
N SER A 81 3.20 -20.73 17.41
CA SER A 81 4.47 -20.75 18.12
C SER A 81 4.28 -21.17 19.59
N LYS A 82 5.37 -21.45 20.31
CA LYS A 82 5.30 -21.68 21.76
C LYS A 82 4.71 -20.47 22.51
N GLN A 83 4.90 -19.26 21.98
CA GLN A 83 4.37 -18.03 22.57
C GLN A 83 2.85 -17.97 22.53
N HIS A 84 2.19 -18.67 21.59
CA HIS A 84 0.72 -18.73 21.54
C HIS A 84 0.13 -19.17 22.87
N SER A 85 0.63 -20.25 23.47
CA SER A 85 0.13 -20.73 24.76
C SER A 85 0.36 -19.72 25.90
N VAL A 86 1.49 -19.00 25.88
CA VAL A 86 1.83 -18.00 26.90
C VAL A 86 0.87 -16.81 26.80
N ILE A 87 0.74 -16.25 25.60
CA ILE A 87 -0.13 -15.10 25.32
C ILE A 87 -1.59 -15.46 25.62
N LYS A 88 -2.06 -16.61 25.13
CA LYS A 88 -3.41 -17.11 25.40
C LYS A 88 -3.69 -17.22 26.89
N ASN A 89 -2.81 -17.90 27.64
CA ASN A 89 -3.04 -18.13 29.06
C ASN A 89 -3.04 -16.81 29.83
N PHE A 90 -2.15 -15.88 29.49
CA PHE A 90 -2.15 -14.55 30.11
C PHE A 90 -3.44 -13.78 29.82
N ILE A 91 -3.91 -13.76 28.57
CA ILE A 91 -5.18 -13.10 28.23
C ILE A 91 -6.32 -13.70 29.05
N HIS A 92 -6.37 -15.03 29.13
CA HIS A 92 -7.37 -15.75 29.88
C HIS A 92 -7.31 -15.41 31.38
N ASP A 93 -6.12 -15.39 31.98
CA ASP A 93 -5.95 -15.13 33.40
C ASP A 93 -6.31 -13.69 33.78
N GLU A 94 -5.96 -12.72 32.95
CA GLU A 94 -6.37 -11.32 33.13
C GLU A 94 -7.90 -11.19 33.04
N LEU A 95 -8.52 -11.79 32.01
CA LEU A 95 -9.98 -11.83 31.86
C LEU A 95 -10.67 -12.53 33.05
N LYS A 96 -10.13 -13.66 33.53
CA LYS A 96 -10.64 -14.36 34.71
C LYS A 96 -10.49 -13.53 35.98
N ALA A 97 -9.44 -12.72 36.10
CA ALA A 97 -9.30 -11.78 37.21
C ALA A 97 -10.41 -10.71 37.14
N GLN A 98 -10.71 -10.18 35.96
CA GLN A 98 -11.81 -9.23 35.76
C GLN A 98 -13.18 -9.87 36.04
N GLN A 99 -13.41 -11.13 35.69
CA GLN A 99 -14.65 -11.87 36.01
C GLN A 99 -14.91 -11.94 37.52
N LYS A 100 -13.88 -11.93 38.38
CA LYS A 100 -14.07 -11.89 39.85
C LYS A 100 -14.66 -10.56 40.31
N ILE A 101 -14.42 -9.48 39.56
CA ILE A 101 -14.88 -8.13 39.87
C ILE A 101 -16.23 -7.87 39.19
N ASN A 102 -16.36 -8.24 37.91
CA ASN A 102 -17.57 -8.11 37.12
C ASN A 102 -18.29 -9.46 37.00
N LYS A 103 -19.38 -9.63 37.77
CA LYS A 103 -20.17 -10.87 37.80
C LYS A 103 -20.93 -11.16 36.50
N GLU A 104 -21.10 -10.18 35.63
CA GLU A 104 -21.77 -10.35 34.33
C GLU A 104 -20.82 -10.91 33.26
N LEU A 105 -19.52 -10.95 33.56
CA LEU A 105 -18.47 -11.45 32.68
C LEU A 105 -18.24 -12.94 32.94
N GLU A 106 -18.45 -13.77 31.93
CA GLU A 106 -18.08 -15.19 31.93
C GLU A 106 -16.94 -15.40 30.92
N VAL A 107 -15.81 -15.90 31.40
CA VAL A 107 -14.61 -16.14 30.61
C VAL A 107 -14.31 -17.61 30.67
N GLU A 108 -14.04 -18.27 29.55
CA GLU A 108 -13.63 -19.66 29.56
C GLU A 108 -12.84 -19.99 28.28
N TYR A 109 -12.02 -21.03 28.29
CA TYR A 109 -11.39 -21.50 27.05
C TYR A 109 -12.44 -21.95 26.04
N GLY A 110 -12.26 -21.63 24.76
CA GLY A 110 -13.31 -21.85 23.76
C GLY A 110 -13.71 -23.32 23.61
N PHE A 111 -12.74 -24.24 23.67
CA PHE A 111 -13.00 -25.68 23.61
C PHE A 111 -13.70 -26.23 24.86
N VAL A 112 -13.57 -25.57 26.01
CA VAL A 112 -14.28 -25.94 27.25
C VAL A 112 -15.71 -25.41 27.20
N ALA A 113 -15.87 -24.12 26.88
CA ALA A 113 -17.16 -23.44 26.82
C ALA A 113 -18.15 -24.08 25.83
N LYS A 114 -17.64 -24.59 24.70
CA LYS A 114 -18.47 -25.09 23.58
C LYS A 114 -18.25 -26.58 23.30
N ALA A 115 -17.73 -27.33 24.28
CA ALA A 115 -17.42 -28.76 24.12
C ALA A 115 -18.65 -29.59 23.73
N THR A 116 -19.76 -29.38 24.44
CA THR A 116 -21.03 -30.12 24.27
C THR A 116 -21.66 -29.88 22.90
N GLU A 117 -21.36 -28.73 22.28
CA GLU A 117 -21.88 -28.34 20.97
C GLU A 117 -21.05 -28.89 19.79
N LYS A 118 -19.91 -29.54 20.06
CA LYS A 118 -19.05 -30.21 19.05
C LYS A 118 -18.66 -29.30 17.88
N TRP A 119 -18.27 -28.07 18.19
CA TRP A 119 -17.97 -27.03 17.21
C TRP A 119 -16.89 -27.42 16.23
N ARG A 120 -17.03 -26.98 14.97
CA ARG A 120 -16.04 -27.23 13.92
C ARG A 120 -14.71 -26.49 14.19
N TYR A 121 -14.79 -25.25 14.62
CA TYR A 121 -13.65 -24.41 14.98
C TYR A 121 -13.88 -23.85 16.38
N TYR A 122 -12.80 -23.74 17.14
CA TYR A 122 -12.83 -23.20 18.49
C TYR A 122 -12.02 -21.90 18.55
N PRO A 123 -12.52 -20.81 19.16
CA PRO A 123 -11.66 -19.70 19.54
C PRO A 123 -10.75 -20.14 20.69
N ASP A 124 -9.70 -19.37 20.94
CA ASP A 124 -8.82 -19.64 22.08
C ASP A 124 -9.57 -19.39 23.40
N ILE A 125 -10.29 -18.27 23.47
CA ILE A 125 -11.05 -17.84 24.65
C ILE A 125 -12.43 -17.37 24.19
N ILE A 126 -13.45 -17.70 24.97
CA ILE A 126 -14.79 -17.12 24.85
C ILE A 126 -15.00 -16.18 26.03
N VAL A 127 -15.45 -14.98 25.71
CA VAL A 127 -15.88 -13.99 26.69
C VAL A 127 -17.34 -13.71 26.45
N LYS A 128 -18.18 -13.98 27.43
CA LYS A 128 -19.59 -13.64 27.41
C LYS A 128 -19.82 -12.51 28.41
N ASN A 129 -20.44 -11.44 27.92
CA ASN A 129 -20.78 -10.28 28.73
C ASN A 129 -22.20 -9.83 28.39
N VAL A 130 -23.11 -10.00 29.36
CA VAL A 130 -24.55 -9.77 29.19
C VAL A 130 -25.08 -10.52 27.95
N ASP A 131 -25.36 -9.80 26.86
CA ASP A 131 -25.98 -10.33 25.64
C ASP A 131 -24.97 -10.58 24.51
N LYS A 132 -23.67 -10.34 24.75
CA LYS A 132 -22.62 -10.44 23.73
C LYS A 132 -21.66 -11.58 24.06
N GLU A 133 -21.43 -12.44 23.07
CA GLU A 133 -20.35 -13.41 23.11
C GLU A 133 -19.24 -13.01 22.14
N ILE A 134 -18.01 -13.02 22.63
CA ILE A 134 -16.80 -12.61 21.93
C ILE A 134 -15.88 -13.82 21.83
N ALA A 135 -15.38 -14.05 20.62
CA ALA A 135 -14.44 -15.11 20.30
C ALA A 135 -13.03 -14.51 20.13
N ILE A 136 -12.18 -14.67 21.13
CA ILE A 136 -10.79 -14.19 21.10
C ILE A 136 -9.89 -15.29 20.54
N THR A 137 -9.05 -14.93 19.57
CA THR A 137 -8.01 -15.81 19.03
C THR A 137 -6.67 -15.08 18.92
N VAL A 138 -5.59 -15.79 19.18
CA VAL A 138 -4.21 -15.32 19.01
C VAL A 138 -3.60 -15.99 17.78
N LEU A 139 -2.93 -15.20 16.95
CA LEU A 139 -2.20 -15.63 15.78
C LEU A 139 -0.70 -15.35 15.96
N THR A 140 0.12 -16.38 15.73
CA THR A 140 1.58 -16.35 15.86
C THR A 140 2.23 -17.03 14.67
N ASN A 141 3.54 -16.87 14.43
CA ASN A 141 4.26 -17.61 13.40
C ASN A 141 3.61 -17.48 12.01
N VAL A 142 3.38 -16.24 11.57
CA VAL A 142 2.85 -15.93 10.23
C VAL A 142 4.03 -15.89 9.26
N THR A 143 3.96 -16.64 8.16
CA THR A 143 5.09 -16.76 7.22
C THR A 143 4.59 -16.84 5.79
N GLN A 144 5.36 -16.27 4.86
CA GLN A 144 5.04 -16.22 3.42
C GLN A 144 4.61 -17.57 2.84
N ASN A 145 5.34 -18.65 3.16
CA ASN A 145 5.09 -19.98 2.59
C ASN A 145 3.78 -20.63 3.06
N ARG A 146 3.10 -20.05 4.06
CA ARG A 146 1.90 -20.62 4.70
C ARG A 146 0.70 -19.68 4.63
N ASP A 147 0.90 -18.46 4.13
CA ASP A 147 -0.06 -17.37 4.26
C ASP A 147 -1.39 -17.65 3.55
N GLU A 148 -1.39 -18.09 2.29
CA GLU A 148 -2.63 -18.35 1.55
C GLU A 148 -3.54 -19.39 2.23
N LYS A 149 -2.95 -20.50 2.72
CA LYS A 149 -3.71 -21.53 3.45
C LYS A 149 -4.22 -21.00 4.79
N LEU A 150 -3.41 -20.18 5.45
CA LEU A 150 -3.75 -19.57 6.73
C LEU A 150 -4.88 -18.52 6.58
N ALA A 151 -4.78 -17.63 5.59
CA ALA A 151 -5.81 -16.66 5.24
C ALA A 151 -7.16 -17.35 4.98
N ASN A 152 -7.15 -18.42 4.18
CA ASN A 152 -8.35 -19.24 3.95
C ASN A 152 -8.91 -19.88 5.23
N GLN A 153 -8.06 -20.31 6.15
CA GLN A 153 -8.49 -20.83 7.45
C GLN A 153 -9.10 -19.72 8.33
N ILE A 154 -8.48 -18.54 8.36
CA ILE A 154 -8.97 -17.36 9.11
C ILE A 154 -10.35 -16.96 8.60
N ILE A 155 -10.54 -16.87 7.28
CA ILE A 155 -11.85 -16.56 6.67
C ILE A 155 -12.90 -17.58 7.13
N LYS A 156 -12.60 -18.89 7.03
CA LYS A 156 -13.52 -19.96 7.45
C LYS A 156 -13.87 -19.87 8.94
N ARG A 157 -12.89 -19.58 9.79
CA ARG A 157 -13.09 -19.42 11.24
C ARG A 157 -13.95 -18.19 11.55
N ASN A 158 -13.65 -17.05 10.93
CA ASN A 158 -14.41 -15.81 11.09
C ASN A 158 -15.87 -15.97 10.66
N THR A 159 -16.11 -16.57 9.50
CA THR A 159 -17.46 -16.86 9.03
C THR A 159 -18.19 -17.76 10.02
N TYR A 160 -17.54 -18.85 10.46
CA TYR A 160 -18.13 -19.79 11.41
C TYR A 160 -18.47 -19.13 12.76
N PHE A 161 -17.57 -18.31 13.31
CA PHE A 161 -17.82 -17.59 14.57
C PHE A 161 -18.98 -16.61 14.44
N LYS A 162 -19.03 -15.84 13.34
CA LYS A 162 -20.15 -14.92 13.06
C LYS A 162 -21.49 -15.66 12.89
N GLU A 163 -21.50 -16.79 12.18
CA GLU A 163 -22.68 -17.66 12.03
C GLU A 163 -23.17 -18.21 13.37
N LYS A 164 -22.26 -18.38 14.33
CA LYS A 164 -22.57 -18.77 15.72
C LYS A 164 -22.93 -17.58 16.62
N GLY A 165 -23.05 -16.37 16.08
CA GLY A 165 -23.41 -15.17 16.83
C GLY A 165 -22.26 -14.58 17.65
N LEU A 166 -21.02 -15.02 17.43
CA LEU A 166 -19.85 -14.49 18.12
C LEU A 166 -19.28 -13.27 17.40
N ILE A 167 -18.73 -12.35 18.17
CA ILE A 167 -17.87 -11.26 17.65
C ILE A 167 -16.43 -11.76 17.65
N PRO A 168 -15.82 -12.08 16.49
CA PRO A 168 -14.43 -12.52 16.45
C PRO A 168 -13.49 -11.35 16.72
N ILE A 169 -12.52 -11.55 17.60
CA ILE A 169 -11.41 -10.63 17.89
C ILE A 169 -10.11 -11.40 17.75
N TRP A 170 -9.18 -10.84 16.99
CA TRP A 170 -7.88 -11.43 16.74
C TRP A 170 -6.76 -10.56 17.26
N PHE A 171 -5.80 -11.20 17.93
CA PHE A 171 -4.52 -10.62 18.30
C PHE A 171 -3.42 -11.27 17.47
N VAL A 172 -2.53 -10.46 16.89
CA VAL A 172 -1.38 -10.93 16.10
C VAL A 172 -0.11 -10.70 16.90
N GLU A 173 0.79 -11.67 16.94
CA GLU A 173 2.09 -11.48 17.60
C GLU A 173 2.85 -10.29 17.00
N ASN A 174 3.35 -9.38 17.85
CA ASN A 174 3.98 -8.14 17.38
C ASN A 174 5.22 -8.35 16.51
N THR A 175 5.85 -9.52 16.55
CA THR A 175 6.98 -9.88 15.68
C THR A 175 6.62 -9.92 14.20
N GLU A 176 5.32 -10.00 13.87
CA GLU A 176 4.83 -10.04 12.49
C GLU A 176 4.66 -8.64 11.88
N GLN A 177 4.81 -7.57 12.68
CA GLN A 177 4.57 -6.20 12.24
C GLN A 177 5.65 -5.70 11.28
N SER A 178 5.24 -5.18 10.12
CA SER A 178 6.13 -4.55 9.12
C SER A 178 5.60 -3.18 8.70
N ILE A 179 6.05 -2.13 9.39
CA ILE A 179 5.59 -0.74 9.19
C ILE A 179 6.77 0.18 8.83
N ASP A 180 6.60 0.98 7.79
CA ASP A 180 7.44 2.12 7.43
C ASP A 180 6.62 3.40 7.58
N LEU A 181 6.69 4.02 8.77
CA LEU A 181 5.95 5.25 9.06
C LEU A 181 6.45 6.45 8.26
N GLY A 182 7.73 6.46 7.85
CA GLY A 182 8.27 7.56 7.05
C GLY A 182 7.62 7.66 5.67
N ARG A 183 7.08 6.55 5.18
CA ARG A 183 6.32 6.46 3.92
C ARG A 183 4.84 6.14 4.11
N HIS A 184 4.37 6.10 5.37
CA HIS A 184 3.04 5.66 5.74
C HIS A 184 2.64 4.30 5.12
N VAL A 185 3.56 3.34 5.03
CA VAL A 185 3.29 2.02 4.45
C VAL A 185 3.24 0.97 5.55
N ILE A 186 2.20 0.14 5.54
CA ILE A 186 2.17 -1.16 6.23
C ILE A 186 2.24 -2.24 5.17
N HIS A 187 3.19 -3.16 5.32
CA HIS A 187 3.20 -4.41 4.56
C HIS A 187 2.51 -5.47 5.39
N LEU A 188 1.49 -6.08 4.82
CA LEU A 188 0.65 -7.05 5.51
C LEU A 188 0.83 -8.42 4.88
N TRP A 189 0.57 -9.45 5.67
CA TRP A 189 0.18 -10.75 5.15
C TRP A 189 -1.30 -10.73 4.72
N GLU A 190 -1.68 -11.60 3.79
CA GLU A 190 -3.10 -11.81 3.44
C GLU A 190 -3.89 -12.22 4.69
N ALA A 191 -3.27 -13.05 5.55
CA ALA A 191 -3.83 -13.40 6.84
C ALA A 191 -4.17 -12.15 7.67
N GLU A 192 -3.23 -11.21 7.84
CA GLU A 192 -3.44 -10.00 8.64
C GLU A 192 -4.57 -9.13 8.08
N LEU A 193 -4.63 -8.93 6.76
CA LEU A 193 -5.72 -8.17 6.15
C LEU A 193 -7.10 -8.81 6.43
N ASN A 194 -7.18 -10.13 6.49
CA ASN A 194 -8.40 -10.88 6.82
C ASN A 194 -8.75 -10.89 8.32
N LEU A 195 -7.77 -10.60 9.20
CA LEU A 195 -7.98 -10.43 10.64
C LEU A 195 -8.42 -9.01 10.98
N ALA A 196 -8.06 -8.05 10.13
CA ALA A 196 -8.35 -6.64 10.35
C ALA A 196 -9.84 -6.42 10.53
N MET A 197 -10.18 -5.76 11.64
CA MET A 197 -11.56 -5.59 12.07
C MET A 197 -12.06 -4.20 11.78
N LYS A 198 -13.39 -4.10 11.76
CA LYS A 198 -14.10 -2.83 11.66
C LYS A 198 -14.71 -2.49 13.01
N THR A 199 -14.34 -1.32 13.54
CA THR A 199 -14.78 -0.79 14.83
C THR A 199 -15.45 0.57 14.67
N PRO A 200 -16.17 1.07 15.69
CA PRO A 200 -16.76 2.40 15.66
C PRO A 200 -15.73 3.52 15.39
N GLU A 201 -14.54 3.43 15.98
CA GLU A 201 -13.46 4.39 15.73
C GLU A 201 -12.97 4.37 14.27
N ASP A 202 -12.98 3.22 13.59
CA ASP A 202 -12.63 3.17 12.17
C ASP A 202 -13.64 3.95 11.32
N LEU A 203 -14.93 3.95 11.68
CA LEU A 203 -15.96 4.72 10.98
C LEU A 203 -15.76 6.23 11.19
N MET A 204 -15.31 6.63 12.38
CA MET A 204 -14.95 8.03 12.64
C MET A 204 -13.75 8.47 11.79
N TRP A 205 -12.72 7.62 11.69
CA TRP A 205 -11.59 7.86 10.79
C TRP A 205 -12.02 7.95 9.32
N GLU A 206 -12.86 7.03 8.84
CA GLU A 206 -13.39 7.11 7.46
C GLU A 206 -14.15 8.41 7.21
N THR A 207 -14.99 8.83 8.15
CA THR A 207 -15.77 10.07 8.02
C THR A 207 -14.82 11.26 7.88
N LEU A 208 -13.83 11.37 8.77
CA LEU A 208 -12.81 12.40 8.74
C LEU A 208 -12.02 12.43 7.41
N LEU A 209 -11.56 11.27 6.95
CA LEU A 209 -10.76 11.16 5.72
C LEU A 209 -11.59 11.52 4.47
N ASN A 210 -12.81 10.98 4.37
CA ASN A 210 -13.69 11.20 3.22
C ASN A 210 -14.31 12.60 3.17
N GLU A 211 -14.33 13.33 4.29
CA GLU A 211 -14.70 14.75 4.32
C GLU A 211 -13.52 15.66 3.98
N THR A 212 -12.32 15.33 4.45
CA THR A 212 -11.15 16.24 4.36
C THR A 212 -10.34 16.07 3.07
N ALA A 213 -10.34 14.88 2.45
CA ALA A 213 -9.53 14.56 1.28
C ALA A 213 -10.33 14.50 -0.03
N ARG A 214 -11.42 15.28 -0.15
CA ARG A 214 -12.25 15.32 -1.38
C ARG A 214 -11.55 15.96 -2.57
N ASP A 215 -10.83 17.04 -2.32
CA ASP A 215 -10.25 17.87 -3.39
C ASP A 215 -8.88 17.34 -3.87
N GLN A 216 -8.24 16.49 -3.09
CA GLN A 216 -6.92 15.97 -3.38
C GLN A 216 -6.70 14.61 -2.74
N SER A 217 -6.10 13.68 -3.49
CA SER A 217 -5.79 12.33 -3.02
C SER A 217 -4.88 12.38 -1.79
N LEU A 218 -5.29 11.68 -0.73
CA LEU A 218 -4.48 11.48 0.47
C LEU A 218 -3.13 10.85 0.10
N PHE A 219 -3.15 9.89 -0.83
CA PHE A 219 -1.95 9.17 -1.22
C PHE A 219 -0.93 10.07 -1.93
N GLU A 220 -1.39 11.00 -2.77
CA GLU A 220 -0.50 11.98 -3.42
C GLU A 220 0.14 12.94 -2.40
N LEU A 221 -0.63 13.38 -1.40
CA LEU A 221 -0.15 14.31 -0.37
C LEU A 221 0.97 13.71 0.48
N PHE A 222 0.95 12.40 0.68
CA PHE A 222 1.91 11.66 1.48
C PHE A 222 2.96 10.92 0.65
N ASP A 223 3.02 11.15 -0.67
CA ASP A 223 3.91 10.44 -1.60
C ASP A 223 3.79 8.90 -1.49
N TYR A 224 2.59 8.42 -1.19
CA TYR A 224 2.29 7.00 -1.04
C TYR A 224 2.00 6.39 -2.40
N HIS A 225 2.77 5.36 -2.76
CA HIS A 225 2.55 4.63 -4.01
C HIS A 225 1.35 3.69 -3.88
N HIS A 226 0.30 3.98 -4.65
CA HIS A 226 -0.95 3.22 -4.68
C HIS A 226 -1.28 2.77 -6.12
N GLN A 227 -2.04 1.68 -6.26
CA GLN A 227 -2.44 1.19 -7.59
C GLN A 227 -3.62 1.99 -8.17
N ASN A 228 -4.61 2.33 -7.33
CA ASN A 228 -5.82 3.05 -7.74
C ASN A 228 -6.18 4.08 -6.67
N THR A 229 -6.69 5.25 -7.06
CA THR A 229 -7.26 6.20 -6.10
C THR A 229 -8.62 5.65 -5.68
N PRO A 230 -8.86 5.39 -4.39
CA PRO A 230 -10.15 4.85 -3.95
C PRO A 230 -11.24 5.93 -4.00
N ASP A 231 -12.46 5.55 -4.38
CA ASP A 231 -13.64 6.44 -4.32
C ASP A 231 -13.97 6.85 -2.87
N SER A 232 -13.63 5.98 -1.92
CA SER A 232 -13.71 6.25 -0.49
C SER A 232 -12.63 5.50 0.26
N TYR A 233 -12.03 6.17 1.24
CA TYR A 233 -11.04 5.57 2.12
C TYR A 233 -11.75 4.61 3.07
N LYS A 234 -11.29 3.34 3.07
CA LYS A 234 -11.77 2.29 3.96
C LYS A 234 -10.76 2.05 5.06
N VAL A 235 -11.12 2.36 6.30
CA VAL A 235 -10.24 2.23 7.46
C VAL A 235 -10.50 0.92 8.19
N ARG A 236 -9.43 0.23 8.59
CA ARG A 236 -9.49 -0.96 9.43
C ARG A 236 -8.46 -0.91 10.55
N SER A 237 -8.69 -1.79 11.52
CA SER A 237 -7.85 -1.95 12.70
C SER A 237 -7.19 -3.31 12.78
N LEU A 238 -5.91 -3.30 13.15
CA LEU A 238 -5.17 -4.47 13.59
C LEU A 238 -4.70 -4.31 15.04
N TYR A 239 -4.68 -5.44 15.74
CA TYR A 239 -4.32 -5.52 17.15
C TYR A 239 -3.12 -6.44 17.29
N TYR A 240 -1.96 -5.86 17.57
CA TYR A 240 -0.75 -6.63 17.79
C TYR A 240 -0.50 -6.81 19.27
N ILE A 241 -0.25 -8.03 19.72
CA ILE A 241 -0.01 -8.33 21.13
C ILE A 241 1.49 -8.53 21.38
N GLN A 242 1.97 -7.95 22.48
CA GLN A 242 3.33 -8.09 22.93
C GLN A 242 3.33 -8.53 24.39
N SER A 243 4.04 -9.64 24.67
CA SER A 243 4.39 -10.02 26.03
C SER A 243 5.68 -9.31 26.44
N ARG A 244 5.60 -8.52 27.52
CA ARG A 244 6.74 -8.00 28.27
C ARG A 244 6.84 -8.77 29.58
N GLU A 245 7.97 -8.64 30.29
CA GLU A 245 8.27 -9.43 31.50
C GLU A 245 7.14 -9.39 32.54
N ASP A 246 6.53 -8.22 32.75
CA ASP A 246 5.52 -8.02 33.79
C ASP A 246 4.10 -7.70 33.26
N SER A 247 3.92 -7.59 31.94
CA SER A 247 2.62 -7.22 31.38
C SER A 247 2.45 -7.64 29.94
N ILE A 248 1.19 -7.84 29.54
CA ILE A 248 0.81 -7.88 28.13
C ILE A 248 0.12 -6.58 27.77
N GLN A 249 0.63 -6.00 26.69
CA GLN A 249 0.05 -4.83 26.03
C GLN A 249 -0.32 -5.24 24.62
N PHE A 250 -1.32 -4.58 24.06
CA PHE A 250 -1.57 -4.66 22.63
C PHE A 250 -1.45 -3.28 22.00
N SER A 251 -0.89 -3.23 20.80
CA SER A 251 -0.85 -2.03 19.98
C SER A 251 -2.04 -2.00 19.02
N VAL A 252 -2.69 -0.85 18.96
CA VAL A 252 -3.77 -0.57 18.01
C VAL A 252 -3.16 0.11 16.80
N ARG A 253 -3.45 -0.43 15.61
CA ARG A 253 -2.97 0.09 14.33
C ARG A 253 -4.13 0.38 13.42
N ARG A 254 -4.27 1.65 13.03
CA ARG A 254 -5.28 2.12 12.07
C ARG A 254 -4.64 2.29 10.70
N PHE A 255 -5.29 1.77 9.67
CA PHE A 255 -4.79 1.89 8.30
C PHE A 255 -5.93 1.97 7.29
N VAL A 256 -5.63 2.54 6.13
CA VAL A 256 -6.52 2.54 4.97
C VAL A 256 -6.15 1.37 4.07
N GLU A 257 -7.16 0.60 3.65
CA GLU A 257 -6.97 -0.49 2.67
C GLU A 257 -6.56 0.07 1.31
N ASP A 258 -5.53 -0.52 0.68
CA ASP A 258 -5.07 -0.18 -0.67
C ASP A 258 -5.00 -1.44 -1.55
N GLU A 259 -3.95 -2.26 -1.42
CA GLU A 259 -3.74 -3.42 -2.28
C GLU A 259 -4.29 -4.70 -1.64
N GLN A 260 -5.33 -5.30 -2.27
CA GLN A 260 -5.88 -6.61 -1.88
C GLN A 260 -5.18 -7.79 -2.59
N LYS A 261 -4.01 -7.56 -3.17
CA LYS A 261 -3.19 -8.57 -3.85
C LYS A 261 -1.74 -8.40 -3.42
N SER A 262 -0.94 -9.46 -3.56
CA SER A 262 0.47 -9.44 -3.19
C SER A 262 1.27 -8.44 -4.06
N PRO A 263 2.14 -7.59 -3.46
CA PRO A 263 2.34 -7.42 -2.01
C PRO A 263 1.15 -6.72 -1.34
N PHE A 264 0.60 -7.29 -0.27
CA PHE A 264 -0.52 -6.66 0.44
C PHE A 264 -0.01 -5.44 1.19
N ARG A 265 -0.56 -4.28 0.84
CA ARG A 265 -0.11 -2.98 1.34
C ARG A 265 -1.30 -2.17 1.81
N ALA A 266 -1.04 -1.37 2.84
CA ALA A 266 -1.99 -0.45 3.42
C ALA A 266 -1.33 0.86 3.80
N PHE A 267 -2.11 1.94 3.81
CA PHE A 267 -1.65 3.25 4.24
C PHE A 267 -1.78 3.39 5.76
N ALA A 268 -0.67 3.56 6.46
CA ALA A 268 -0.63 3.77 7.90
C ALA A 268 -1.13 5.17 8.26
N LEU A 269 -2.21 5.27 9.04
CA LEU A 269 -2.73 6.57 9.47
C LEU A 269 -1.87 7.21 10.56
N ASN A 270 -1.25 6.39 11.41
CA ASN A 270 -0.39 6.86 12.50
C ASN A 270 0.57 5.78 12.98
N GLY A 271 1.43 6.16 13.93
CA GLY A 271 2.35 5.28 14.63
C GLY A 271 1.72 4.30 15.61
N GLY A 272 0.40 4.14 15.62
CA GLY A 272 -0.33 3.33 16.59
C GLY A 272 -0.16 3.82 18.02
N TYR A 273 -0.75 3.09 18.95
CA TYR A 273 -0.54 3.30 20.38
C TYR A 273 -0.80 2.00 21.14
N GLU A 274 -0.22 1.90 22.34
CA GLU A 274 -0.34 0.73 23.19
C GLU A 274 -1.46 0.91 24.22
N ILE A 275 -2.20 -0.16 24.48
CA ILE A 275 -3.19 -0.26 25.55
C ILE A 275 -2.83 -1.47 26.39
N SER A 276 -2.87 -1.34 27.72
CA SER A 276 -2.74 -2.51 28.59
C SER A 276 -4.00 -3.37 28.45
N LEU A 277 -3.82 -4.69 28.49
CA LEU A 277 -4.96 -5.59 28.43
C LEU A 277 -5.95 -5.28 29.57
N SER A 278 -5.45 -5.00 30.78
CA SER A 278 -6.27 -4.60 31.91
C SER A 278 -7.22 -3.43 31.59
N THR A 279 -6.74 -2.37 30.92
CA THR A 279 -7.57 -1.21 30.53
C THR A 279 -8.61 -1.57 29.49
N ALA A 280 -8.25 -2.38 28.50
CA ALA A 280 -9.17 -2.79 27.44
C ALA A 280 -10.31 -3.68 27.92
N LEU A 281 -10.15 -4.30 29.08
CA LEU A 281 -11.13 -5.21 29.68
C LEU A 281 -12.06 -4.52 30.70
N LEU A 282 -11.93 -3.20 30.93
CA LEU A 282 -12.70 -2.47 31.97
C LEU A 282 -14.15 -2.12 31.59
N THR A 283 -14.59 -2.32 30.35
CA THR A 283 -15.90 -1.82 29.92
C THR A 283 -17.06 -2.77 30.20
N THR A 284 -18.20 -2.18 30.57
CA THR A 284 -19.39 -2.88 31.07
C THR A 284 -20.06 -3.79 30.04
N GLN A 285 -19.89 -3.59 28.73
CA GLN A 285 -20.65 -4.33 27.71
C GLN A 285 -19.82 -4.97 26.58
N THR A 286 -18.62 -4.47 26.29
CA THR A 286 -17.75 -4.99 25.21
C THR A 286 -16.29 -4.90 25.63
N LEU A 287 -15.36 -5.45 24.86
CA LEU A 287 -13.94 -5.13 25.03
C LEU A 287 -13.66 -3.74 24.45
N GLN A 288 -13.00 -2.90 25.23
CA GLN A 288 -12.52 -1.59 24.80
C GLN A 288 -11.21 -1.76 24.04
N LEU A 289 -11.30 -1.97 22.73
CA LEU A 289 -10.14 -2.14 21.86
C LEU A 289 -9.47 -0.81 21.47
N SER A 290 -9.92 0.32 22.01
CA SER A 290 -9.38 1.64 21.69
C SER A 290 -9.57 2.62 22.86
N ASP A 291 -8.72 3.65 22.94
CA ASP A 291 -8.91 4.74 23.89
C ASP A 291 -9.47 5.95 23.13
N PRO A 292 -10.73 6.34 23.35
CA PRO A 292 -11.36 7.43 22.61
C PRO A 292 -10.61 8.77 22.73
N LYS A 293 -9.93 9.02 23.85
CA LYS A 293 -9.17 10.27 24.04
C LYS A 293 -7.92 10.28 23.19
N ILE A 294 -7.18 9.16 23.16
CA ILE A 294 -5.99 9.01 22.32
C ILE A 294 -6.39 9.04 20.84
N GLU A 295 -7.46 8.35 20.45
CA GLU A 295 -7.97 8.35 19.08
C GLU A 295 -8.34 9.75 18.59
N MET A 296 -8.98 10.56 19.44
CA MET A 296 -9.28 11.96 19.14
C MET A 296 -8.01 12.78 18.91
N GLN A 297 -7.00 12.64 19.79
CA GLN A 297 -5.72 13.33 19.65
C GLN A 297 -4.98 12.92 18.37
N LEU A 298 -5.01 11.63 18.02
CA LEU A 298 -4.40 11.12 16.79
C LEU A 298 -5.09 11.66 15.54
N ARG A 299 -6.43 11.75 15.56
CA ARG A 299 -7.19 12.40 14.47
C ARG A 299 -6.82 13.88 14.31
N ASP A 300 -6.76 14.62 15.41
CA ASP A 300 -6.40 16.04 15.39
C ASP A 300 -4.96 16.24 14.87
N SER A 301 -4.02 15.42 15.34
CA SER A 301 -2.63 15.43 14.87
C SER A 301 -2.54 15.13 13.37
N PHE A 302 -3.28 14.12 12.90
CA PHE A 302 -3.32 13.75 11.50
C PHE A 302 -3.91 14.87 10.61
N LEU A 303 -4.95 15.57 11.08
CA LEU A 303 -5.51 16.72 10.36
C LEU A 303 -4.51 17.87 10.24
N GLN A 304 -3.72 18.12 11.28
CA GLN A 304 -2.66 19.13 11.24
C GLN A 304 -1.58 18.76 10.22
N GLU A 305 -1.14 17.50 10.24
CA GLU A 305 -0.18 16.95 9.28
C GLU A 305 -0.70 17.03 7.84
N LEU A 306 -1.96 16.63 7.62
CA LEU A 306 -2.60 16.72 6.32
C LEU A 306 -2.65 18.16 5.80
N LYS A 307 -2.97 19.13 6.67
CA LYS A 307 -2.95 20.56 6.31
C LYS A 307 -1.54 21.04 5.95
N GLN A 308 -0.53 20.60 6.69
CA GLN A 308 0.86 20.90 6.37
C GLN A 308 1.24 20.33 4.99
N LYS A 309 0.93 19.05 4.73
CA LYS A 309 1.22 18.39 3.45
C LYS A 309 0.51 19.06 2.27
N LYS A 310 -0.74 19.51 2.44
CA LYS A 310 -1.44 20.31 1.43
C LYS A 310 -0.71 21.61 1.12
N ASN A 311 -0.22 22.32 2.12
CA ASN A 311 0.52 23.57 1.91
C ASN A 311 1.87 23.31 1.21
N GLU A 312 2.60 22.27 1.62
CA GLU A 312 3.85 21.83 0.97
C GLU A 312 3.62 21.50 -0.51
N TYR A 313 2.54 20.77 -0.80
CA TYR A 313 2.16 20.41 -2.16
C TYR A 313 1.83 21.65 -3.01
N ILE A 314 1.01 22.58 -2.50
CA ILE A 314 0.65 23.82 -3.21
C ILE A 314 1.90 24.67 -3.48
N ALA A 315 2.80 24.79 -2.50
CA ALA A 315 4.07 25.51 -2.66
C ALA A 315 4.92 24.88 -3.78
N LYS A 316 5.08 23.56 -3.79
CA LYS A 316 5.81 22.82 -4.83
C LYS A 316 5.20 23.00 -6.22
N GLN A 317 3.87 22.97 -6.34
CA GLN A 317 3.19 23.21 -7.62
C GLN A 317 3.42 24.64 -8.12
N LYS A 318 3.43 25.63 -7.23
CA LYS A 318 3.72 27.02 -7.58
C LYS A 318 5.17 27.19 -8.04
N GLU A 319 6.13 26.58 -7.35
CA GLU A 319 7.55 26.60 -7.76
C GLU A 319 7.75 26.00 -9.15
N ILE A 320 7.10 24.86 -9.44
CA ILE A 320 7.13 24.23 -10.77
C ILE A 320 6.52 25.17 -11.83
N ALA A 321 5.37 25.80 -11.53
CA ALA A 321 4.74 26.72 -12.45
C ALA A 321 5.59 27.98 -12.73
N ASP A 322 6.23 28.53 -11.70
CA ASP A 322 7.12 29.68 -11.81
C ASP A 322 8.41 29.32 -12.58
N ALA A 323 8.98 28.15 -12.36
CA ALA A 323 10.12 27.63 -13.11
C ALA A 323 9.78 27.44 -14.60
N ASN A 324 8.63 26.81 -14.90
CA ASN A 324 8.14 26.65 -16.27
C ASN A 324 7.89 28.00 -16.95
N ARG A 325 7.34 28.98 -16.22
CA ARG A 325 7.11 30.34 -16.72
C ARG A 325 8.43 31.04 -17.03
N ALA A 326 9.45 30.92 -16.17
CA ALA A 326 10.77 31.48 -16.40
C ALA A 326 11.46 30.85 -17.61
N GLU A 327 11.36 29.54 -17.78
CA GLU A 327 11.89 28.83 -18.95
C GLU A 327 11.24 29.32 -20.26
N LEU A 328 9.91 29.49 -20.26
CA LEU A 328 9.18 30.03 -21.42
C LEU A 328 9.58 31.48 -21.76
N LEU A 329 9.82 32.32 -20.76
CA LEU A 329 10.30 33.69 -20.98
C LEU A 329 11.72 33.72 -21.55
N ASN A 330 12.61 32.85 -21.06
CA ASN A 330 13.96 32.71 -21.61
C ASN A 330 13.93 32.24 -23.07
N LYS A 331 13.12 31.23 -23.40
CA LYS A 331 12.92 30.77 -24.79
C LYS A 331 12.40 31.89 -25.71
N ARG A 332 11.51 32.75 -25.22
CA ARG A 332 11.04 33.93 -25.96
C ARG A 332 12.12 34.98 -26.14
N TYR A 333 12.93 35.24 -25.11
CA TYR A 333 14.05 36.18 -25.18
C TYR A 333 15.11 35.73 -26.19
N ASP A 334 15.48 34.45 -26.20
CA ASP A 334 16.41 33.89 -27.17
C ASP A 334 15.86 33.93 -28.60
N SER A 335 14.56 33.64 -28.77
CA SER A 335 13.87 33.79 -30.06
C SER A 335 13.84 35.25 -30.54
N SER A 336 13.70 36.21 -29.62
CA SER A 336 13.74 37.64 -29.94
C SER A 336 15.15 38.15 -30.26
N LYS A 337 16.20 37.60 -29.62
CA LYS A 337 17.60 37.86 -29.96
C LYS A 337 17.96 37.32 -31.34
N LEU A 338 17.44 36.15 -31.71
CA LEU A 338 17.56 35.62 -33.08
C LEU A 338 16.84 36.50 -34.10
N GLN A 339 15.69 37.10 -33.76
CA GLN A 339 15.01 38.07 -34.64
C GLN A 339 15.73 39.42 -34.75
N VAL A 340 16.39 39.90 -33.69
CA VAL A 340 17.18 41.16 -33.74
C VAL A 340 18.51 40.96 -34.49
N SER A 341 19.11 39.77 -34.43
CA SER A 341 20.24 39.40 -35.31
C SER A 341 19.82 39.20 -36.78
N SER A 342 18.53 39.10 -37.06
CA SER A 342 17.96 38.94 -38.41
C SER A 342 17.49 40.26 -39.03
N LYS A 343 17.59 41.39 -38.32
CA LYS A 343 17.18 42.72 -38.82
C LYS A 343 18.08 43.34 -39.89
N ASN A 344 19.08 42.59 -40.40
CA ASN A 344 19.88 42.97 -41.58
C ASN A 344 19.84 41.94 -42.72
N LEU A 345 18.89 41.00 -42.72
CA LEU A 345 18.59 40.19 -43.91
C LEU A 345 17.16 40.51 -44.37
N LEU A 346 17.04 41.10 -45.58
CA LEU A 346 15.78 41.06 -46.33
C LEU A 346 15.29 39.60 -46.34
N THR A 347 14.11 39.35 -45.78
CA THR A 347 13.51 38.01 -45.81
C THR A 347 13.24 37.61 -47.26
N LYS A 348 13.32 36.30 -47.57
CA LYS A 348 13.09 35.74 -48.92
C LYS A 348 11.77 36.22 -49.56
N SER A 349 10.77 36.57 -48.75
CA SER A 349 9.50 37.16 -49.23
C SER A 349 9.66 38.56 -49.84
N HIS A 350 10.54 39.41 -49.30
CA HIS A 350 10.80 40.75 -49.86
C HIS A 350 11.60 40.68 -51.16
N PHE A 351 12.54 39.72 -51.25
CA PHE A 351 13.27 39.44 -52.49
C PHE A 351 12.31 39.12 -53.63
N ARG A 352 11.38 38.20 -53.39
CA ARG A 352 10.41 37.79 -54.42
C ARG A 352 9.54 38.94 -54.91
N THR A 353 9.02 39.77 -54.01
CA THR A 353 8.20 40.93 -54.39
C THR A 353 8.99 41.92 -55.25
N ALA A 354 10.23 42.22 -54.87
CA ALA A 354 11.09 43.15 -55.61
C ALA A 354 11.50 42.59 -56.99
N ILE A 355 11.72 41.27 -57.10
CA ILE A 355 11.97 40.61 -58.39
C ILE A 355 10.73 40.67 -59.29
N LEU A 356 9.54 40.43 -58.74
CA LEU A 356 8.29 40.58 -59.50
C LEU A 356 8.05 42.02 -59.96
N GLU A 357 8.41 43.02 -59.15
CA GLU A 357 8.37 44.43 -59.53
C GLU A 357 9.37 44.74 -60.65
N TYR A 358 10.60 44.23 -60.55
CA TYR A 358 11.60 44.33 -61.63
C TYR A 358 11.08 43.75 -62.95
N ILE A 359 10.47 42.57 -62.90
CA ILE A 359 9.89 41.90 -64.07
C ILE A 359 8.75 42.73 -64.68
N LYS A 360 7.90 43.33 -63.85
CA LYS A 360 6.76 44.15 -64.30
C LYS A 360 7.18 45.50 -64.87
N THR A 361 8.21 46.12 -64.30
CA THR A 361 8.67 47.46 -64.69
C THR A 361 9.70 47.40 -65.83
N GLY A 362 10.41 46.29 -65.97
CA GLY A 362 11.39 46.05 -67.01
C GLY A 362 10.73 45.93 -68.39
N ARG A 363 11.19 46.75 -69.35
CA ARG A 363 10.85 46.58 -70.79
C ARG A 363 11.62 45.43 -71.45
N LEU A 364 12.41 44.68 -70.68
CA LEU A 364 13.28 43.63 -71.18
C LEU A 364 12.50 42.32 -71.32
N ARG A 365 12.56 41.72 -72.52
CA ARG A 365 11.94 40.41 -72.78
C ARG A 365 12.74 39.25 -72.19
N LEU A 366 14.01 39.49 -71.83
CA LEU A 366 14.93 38.51 -71.27
C LEU A 366 15.62 39.12 -70.05
N ILE A 367 15.70 38.35 -68.97
CA ILE A 367 16.36 38.72 -67.72
C ILE A 367 17.35 37.63 -67.31
N ASN A 368 18.42 38.00 -66.60
CA ASN A 368 19.35 37.05 -65.99
C ASN A 368 19.53 37.37 -64.49
N ALA A 369 20.16 36.45 -63.75
CA ALA A 369 20.33 36.58 -62.31
C ALA A 369 21.25 37.73 -61.89
N ASP A 370 22.24 38.10 -62.72
CA ASP A 370 23.13 39.24 -62.44
C ASP A 370 22.37 40.58 -62.58
N ASP A 371 21.58 40.76 -63.64
CA ASP A 371 20.78 41.98 -63.85
C ASP A 371 19.78 42.19 -62.69
N VAL A 372 19.13 41.11 -62.26
CA VAL A 372 18.18 41.12 -61.15
C VAL A 372 18.90 41.42 -59.84
N ALA A 373 20.07 40.82 -59.60
CA ALA A 373 20.86 41.09 -58.40
C ALA A 373 21.32 42.56 -58.35
N GLU A 374 21.76 43.13 -59.47
CA GLU A 374 22.14 44.54 -59.57
C GLU A 374 20.95 45.46 -59.27
N TYR A 375 19.80 45.19 -59.89
CA TYR A 375 18.56 45.93 -59.59
C TYR A 375 18.21 45.88 -58.10
N LEU A 376 18.28 44.72 -57.47
CA LEU A 376 17.95 44.57 -56.05
C LEU A 376 18.94 45.34 -55.16
N VAL A 377 20.23 45.36 -55.49
CA VAL A 377 21.23 46.15 -54.76
C VAL A 377 20.93 47.64 -54.89
N LEU A 378 20.59 48.12 -56.08
CA LEU A 378 20.16 49.52 -56.30
C LEU A 378 18.90 49.87 -55.49
N ASN A 379 18.06 48.88 -55.20
CA ASN A 379 16.83 49.02 -54.41
C ASN A 379 16.99 48.59 -52.94
N GLY A 380 18.21 48.63 -52.41
CA GLY A 380 18.48 48.51 -50.97
C GLY A 380 18.86 47.12 -50.47
N ALA A 381 19.08 46.14 -51.36
CA ALA A 381 19.68 44.87 -50.98
C ALA A 381 21.19 45.02 -50.66
N SER A 382 21.76 44.01 -49.99
CA SER A 382 23.18 43.99 -49.61
C SER A 382 24.11 44.06 -50.83
N ASN A 383 24.92 45.12 -50.93
CA ASN A 383 25.91 45.32 -52.01
C ASN A 383 27.21 44.51 -51.83
N LYS A 384 27.29 43.62 -50.84
CA LYS A 384 28.48 42.78 -50.62
C LYS A 384 28.68 41.83 -51.81
N SER A 385 29.89 41.77 -52.35
CA SER A 385 30.26 40.88 -53.44
C SER A 385 31.25 39.78 -53.01
N TYR A 386 31.35 38.72 -53.81
CA TYR A 386 32.45 37.75 -53.78
C TYR A 386 33.66 38.32 -54.54
N ASN A 387 34.83 37.70 -54.38
CA ASN A 387 36.05 38.08 -55.13
C ASN A 387 35.90 37.93 -56.66
N THR A 388 34.88 37.21 -57.11
CA THR A 388 34.50 37.06 -58.53
C THR A 388 33.77 38.28 -59.09
N GLY A 389 33.41 39.26 -58.25
CA GLY A 389 32.61 40.42 -58.63
C GLY A 389 31.10 40.26 -58.45
N ARG A 390 30.58 39.03 -58.30
CA ARG A 390 29.14 38.77 -58.11
C ARG A 390 28.64 39.14 -56.73
N TYR A 391 27.42 39.68 -56.63
CA TYR A 391 26.80 39.97 -55.34
C TYR A 391 26.52 38.71 -54.52
N LYS A 392 26.65 38.79 -53.19
CA LYS A 392 26.40 37.65 -52.29
C LYS A 392 24.95 37.20 -52.28
N ILE A 393 24.03 38.05 -52.73
CA ILE A 393 22.61 37.74 -52.90
C ILE A 393 22.31 36.93 -54.18
N TYR A 394 23.29 36.75 -55.07
CA TYR A 394 23.11 36.12 -56.38
C TYR A 394 22.50 34.71 -56.28
N SER A 395 22.94 33.89 -55.33
CA SER A 395 22.37 32.55 -55.14
C SER A 395 20.90 32.57 -54.76
N ASP A 396 20.48 33.54 -53.93
CA ASP A 396 19.08 33.70 -53.54
C ASP A 396 18.21 34.17 -54.71
N VAL A 397 18.78 35.03 -55.57
CA VAL A 397 18.13 35.48 -56.82
C VAL A 397 17.92 34.30 -57.77
N CYS A 398 18.92 33.44 -57.98
CA CYS A 398 18.76 32.24 -58.81
C CYS A 398 17.62 31.34 -58.31
N VAL A 399 17.57 31.05 -57.01
CA VAL A 399 16.52 30.22 -56.42
C VAL A 399 15.14 30.85 -56.63
N CYS A 400 15.02 32.17 -56.48
CA CYS A 400 13.74 32.84 -56.71
C CYS A 400 13.32 32.83 -58.19
N LEU A 401 14.26 33.01 -59.13
CA LEU A 401 13.97 32.93 -60.56
C LEU A 401 13.55 31.51 -60.98
N ASP A 402 14.20 30.49 -60.43
CA ASP A 402 13.81 29.08 -60.66
C ASP A 402 12.38 28.83 -60.16
N GLN A 403 12.03 29.31 -58.96
CA GLN A 403 10.65 29.20 -58.43
C GLN A 403 9.63 29.95 -59.30
N LEU A 404 9.95 31.15 -59.78
CA LEU A 404 9.07 31.90 -60.68
C LEU A 404 8.90 31.22 -62.04
N ALA A 405 9.92 30.48 -62.50
CA ALA A 405 9.82 29.67 -63.70
C ALA A 405 8.92 28.44 -63.49
N GLU A 406 9.04 27.76 -62.34
CA GLU A 406 8.16 26.64 -61.95
C GLU A 406 6.69 27.08 -61.87
N GLU A 407 6.44 28.30 -61.39
CA GLU A 407 5.11 28.91 -61.31
C GLU A 407 4.59 29.48 -62.63
N ASN A 408 5.33 29.32 -63.73
CA ASN A 408 5.00 29.85 -65.06
C ASN A 408 4.90 31.38 -65.15
N VAL A 409 5.54 32.13 -64.25
CA VAL A 409 5.63 33.61 -64.34
C VAL A 409 6.66 34.02 -65.40
N ILE A 410 7.76 33.28 -65.48
CA ILE A 410 8.82 33.42 -66.49
C ILE A 410 9.12 32.05 -67.11
N GLU A 411 9.85 32.02 -68.22
CA GLU A 411 10.22 30.78 -68.90
C GLU A 411 11.74 30.71 -69.09
N LEU A 412 12.36 29.59 -68.76
CA LEU A 412 13.80 29.42 -68.95
C LEU A 412 14.11 29.39 -70.46
N SER A 413 14.74 30.44 -70.97
CA SER A 413 15.02 30.60 -72.41
C SER A 413 16.33 29.95 -72.83
N SER A 414 17.34 29.96 -71.95
CA SER A 414 18.57 29.19 -72.17
C SER A 414 19.19 28.73 -70.86
N THR A 415 19.56 27.45 -70.82
CA THR A 415 20.48 26.88 -69.83
C THR A 415 21.90 27.25 -70.25
N GLY A 416 22.25 28.53 -70.14
CA GLY A 416 23.58 29.01 -70.54
C GLY A 416 24.70 28.14 -69.93
N GLY A 417 25.67 27.75 -70.76
CA GLY A 417 26.87 27.03 -70.33
C GLY A 417 27.78 27.95 -69.49
N GLN A 418 28.89 28.44 -70.05
CA GLN A 418 29.76 29.44 -69.40
C GLN A 418 29.10 30.82 -69.16
N ARG A 419 27.83 31.01 -69.52
CA ARG A 419 27.06 32.26 -69.35
C ARG A 419 25.86 32.00 -68.44
N ASP A 420 25.43 33.02 -67.70
CA ASP A 420 24.31 32.91 -66.77
C ASP A 420 23.00 32.50 -67.45
N ARG A 421 22.15 31.79 -66.70
CA ARG A 421 20.81 31.37 -67.16
C ARG A 421 19.99 32.60 -67.52
N THR A 422 19.30 32.53 -68.65
CA THR A 422 18.39 33.60 -69.09
C THR A 422 16.95 33.13 -69.06
N TYR A 423 16.07 34.00 -68.58
CA TYR A 423 14.64 33.75 -68.45
C TYR A 423 13.89 34.75 -69.34
N ALA A 424 12.94 34.26 -70.13
CA ALA A 424 12.01 35.07 -70.89
C ALA A 424 10.81 35.45 -70.01
N VAL A 425 10.46 36.74 -70.00
CA VAL A 425 9.27 37.21 -69.28
C VAL A 425 8.04 36.89 -70.13
N LYS A 426 7.09 36.12 -69.58
CA LYS A 426 5.81 35.89 -70.26
C LYS A 426 5.00 37.17 -70.18
N THR A 427 4.58 37.70 -71.32
CA THR A 427 3.64 38.83 -71.36
C THR A 427 2.35 38.37 -70.68
N ILE A 428 2.05 38.93 -69.50
CA ILE A 428 0.77 38.71 -68.81
C ILE A 428 -0.35 39.42 -69.58
#